data_AF-A0A3D1AUP7-F1
#
_entry.id   AF-A0A3D1AUP7-F1
#
_cell.length_a   1.000
_cell.length_b   1.000
_cell.length_c   1.000
_cell.angle_alpha   90.00
_cell.angle_beta   90.00
_cell.angle_gamma   90.00
#
_symmetry.space_group_name_H-M   'P 1'
#
loop_
_entity.id
_entity.type
_entity.pdbx_description
1 polymer ?
#
loop_
_entity_poly.entity_id
_entity_poly.type
_entity_poly.pdbx_seq_one_letter_code
_entity_poly.pdbx_strand_id
1 'polypeptide(L)'
;MTTRLTRVAVTALVLACAARAQYAGFDRNVYPGDAALPALRHVFRFAGYWLNAPPGRPDNSWTGKRTALLQNGFGFLVLFTGRLEKELTNPAALGSSDAASAAGLARK
;
A
#
# COMPACT_ATOMS: atom_id res chain seq x y z
N MET A 1 -22.38 -66.18 -17.75
CA MET A 1 -22.06 -65.04 -18.64
C MET A 1 -22.18 -63.77 -17.81
N THR A 2 -21.09 -63.29 -17.22
CA THR A 2 -21.10 -62.06 -16.39
C THR A 2 -19.70 -61.45 -16.40
N THR A 3 -19.53 -60.46 -17.28
CA THR A 3 -18.35 -59.60 -17.42
C THR A 3 -18.29 -58.62 -16.24
N ARG A 4 -17.19 -58.60 -15.48
CA ARG A 4 -16.94 -57.51 -14.51
C ARG A 4 -16.23 -56.37 -15.22
N LEU A 5 -16.91 -55.23 -15.33
CA LEU A 5 -16.37 -53.97 -15.80
C LEU A 5 -15.45 -53.37 -14.72
N THR A 6 -14.16 -53.28 -15.02
CA THR A 6 -13.19 -52.53 -14.22
C THR A 6 -13.44 -51.03 -14.45
N ARG A 7 -13.89 -50.31 -13.42
CA ARG A 7 -13.98 -48.85 -13.48
C ARG A 7 -12.59 -48.26 -13.22
N VAL A 8 -11.99 -47.66 -14.23
CA VAL A 8 -10.84 -46.77 -14.06
C VAL A 8 -11.37 -45.45 -13.50
N ALA A 9 -11.02 -45.13 -12.26
CA ALA A 9 -11.26 -43.82 -11.70
C ALA A 9 -10.21 -42.85 -12.25
N VAL A 10 -10.62 -41.95 -13.13
CA VAL A 10 -9.77 -40.83 -13.58
C VAL A 10 -9.87 -39.74 -12.51
N THR A 11 -8.88 -39.67 -11.63
CA THR A 11 -8.72 -38.55 -10.71
C THR A 11 -8.28 -37.32 -11.51
N ALA A 12 -9.22 -36.43 -11.83
CA ALA A 12 -8.87 -35.12 -12.35
C ALA A 12 -8.21 -34.32 -11.22
N LEU A 13 -6.90 -34.12 -11.30
CA LEU A 13 -6.17 -33.20 -10.43
C LEU A 13 -6.64 -31.78 -10.77
N VAL A 14 -7.62 -31.27 -10.04
CA VAL A 14 -7.98 -29.84 -10.09
C VAL A 14 -6.82 -29.08 -9.49
N LEU A 15 -5.90 -28.63 -10.34
CA LEU A 15 -4.96 -27.56 -9.99
C LEU A 15 -5.82 -26.30 -9.78
N ALA A 16 -6.30 -26.09 -8.55
CA ALA A 16 -6.77 -24.80 -8.13
C ALA A 16 -5.56 -23.86 -8.21
N CYS A 17 -5.47 -23.08 -9.29
CA CYS A 17 -4.63 -21.91 -9.31
C CYS A 17 -5.18 -21.01 -8.19
N ALA A 18 -4.49 -21.00 -7.04
CA ALA A 18 -4.76 -20.01 -6.01
C ALA A 18 -4.45 -18.65 -6.63
N ALA A 19 -5.47 -18.02 -7.22
CA ALA A 19 -5.37 -16.66 -7.69
C ALA A 19 -4.97 -15.82 -6.47
N ARG A 20 -3.73 -15.31 -6.48
CA ARG A 20 -3.24 -14.44 -5.41
C ARG A 20 -4.17 -13.23 -5.35
N ALA A 21 -4.69 -12.93 -4.16
CA ALA A 21 -5.46 -11.72 -3.96
C ALA A 21 -4.63 -10.51 -4.41
N GLN A 22 -5.17 -9.73 -5.35
CA GLN A 22 -4.58 -8.47 -5.78
C GLN A 22 -5.24 -7.33 -4.99
N TYR A 23 -4.42 -6.45 -4.44
CA TYR A 23 -4.89 -5.31 -3.67
C TYR A 23 -4.44 -4.03 -4.35
N ALA A 24 -5.40 -3.21 -4.79
CA ALA A 24 -5.12 -1.89 -5.29
C ALA A 24 -4.93 -0.90 -4.12
N GLY A 25 -4.02 0.05 -4.28
CA GLY A 25 -3.89 1.21 -3.43
C GLY A 25 -3.74 2.49 -4.25
N PHE A 26 -3.68 3.62 -3.58
CA PHE A 26 -3.46 4.92 -4.21
C PHE A 26 -2.44 5.75 -3.43
N ASP A 27 -1.72 6.64 -4.10
CA ASP A 27 -0.90 7.67 -3.47
C ASP A 27 -1.23 9.05 -4.05
N ARG A 28 -1.19 10.08 -3.19
CA ARG A 28 -1.41 11.47 -3.59
C ARG A 28 -0.55 12.39 -2.73
N ASN A 29 0.00 13.44 -3.32
CA ASN A 29 0.66 14.50 -2.56
C ASN A 29 -0.32 15.31 -1.69
N VAL A 30 -1.60 15.35 -2.06
CA VAL A 30 -2.64 16.06 -1.30
C VAL A 30 -3.63 15.06 -0.76
N TYR A 31 -3.92 15.19 0.53
CA TYR A 31 -4.93 14.38 1.20
C TYR A 31 -6.30 14.60 0.54
N PRO A 32 -7.02 13.54 0.14
CA PRO A 32 -8.30 13.67 -0.58
C PRO A 32 -9.46 14.18 0.30
N GLY A 33 -9.26 14.30 1.61
CA GLY A 33 -10.31 14.68 2.57
C GLY A 33 -11.04 13.48 3.15
N ASP A 34 -11.47 13.60 4.41
CA ASP A 34 -12.09 12.51 5.17
C ASP A 34 -13.40 12.02 4.51
N ALA A 35 -14.17 12.93 3.91
CA ALA A 35 -15.42 12.62 3.23
C ALA A 35 -15.26 11.73 1.98
N ALA A 36 -14.07 11.72 1.36
CA ALA A 36 -13.81 10.89 0.18
C ALA A 36 -13.44 9.44 0.55
N LEU A 37 -13.03 9.18 1.80
CA LEU A 37 -12.49 7.88 2.20
C LEU A 37 -13.47 6.71 2.03
N PRO A 38 -14.77 6.82 2.38
CA PRO A 38 -15.70 5.72 2.18
C PRO A 38 -15.80 5.31 0.70
N ALA A 39 -15.93 6.29 -0.19
CA ALA A 39 -15.99 6.06 -1.63
C ALA A 39 -14.72 5.39 -2.16
N LEU A 40 -13.55 5.89 -1.75
CA LEU A 40 -12.25 5.34 -2.15
C LEU A 40 -12.04 3.90 -1.64
N ARG A 41 -12.59 3.55 -0.48
CA ARG A 41 -12.41 2.23 0.14
C ARG A 41 -13.07 1.10 -0.64
N HIS A 42 -14.08 1.40 -1.46
CA HIS A 42 -14.68 0.41 -2.35
C HIS A 42 -13.66 -0.12 -3.37
N VAL A 43 -12.77 0.74 -3.86
CA VAL A 43 -11.77 0.42 -4.88
C VAL A 43 -10.43 0.02 -4.25
N PHE A 44 -9.94 0.84 -3.31
CA PHE A 44 -8.59 0.72 -2.78
C PHE A 44 -8.57 0.08 -1.39
N ARG A 45 -7.47 -0.60 -1.08
CA ARG A 45 -7.27 -1.32 0.19
C ARG A 45 -6.21 -0.67 1.07
N PHE A 46 -5.30 0.08 0.47
CA PHE A 46 -4.30 0.86 1.20
C PHE A 46 -4.14 2.24 0.56
N ALA A 47 -3.68 3.19 1.36
CA ALA A 47 -3.30 4.52 0.92
C ALA A 47 -1.81 4.75 1.18
N GLY A 48 -1.14 5.46 0.28
CA GLY A 48 0.13 6.11 0.57
C GLY A 48 -0.07 7.15 1.66
N TYR A 49 0.77 7.12 2.70
CA TYR A 49 0.68 8.04 3.83
C TYR A 49 2.01 8.76 4.02
N TRP A 50 2.02 10.05 3.71
CA TRP A 50 3.20 10.90 3.86
C TRP A 50 3.49 11.21 5.33
N LEU A 51 4.67 10.82 5.80
CA LEU A 51 5.17 11.16 7.13
C LEU A 51 5.65 12.61 7.23
N ASN A 52 6.10 13.20 6.13
CA ASN A 52 6.56 14.57 6.01
C ASN A 52 5.97 15.28 4.78
N ALA A 53 6.33 16.54 4.54
CA ALA A 53 5.82 17.27 3.39
C ALA A 53 6.17 16.54 2.09
N PRO A 54 5.18 16.27 1.21
CA PRO A 54 5.44 15.65 -0.08
C PRO A 54 6.23 16.58 -1.01
N PRO A 55 6.84 16.04 -2.08
CA PRO A 55 7.64 16.83 -3.01
C PRO A 55 6.83 17.98 -3.64
N GLY A 56 7.43 19.16 -3.71
CA GLY A 56 6.80 20.36 -4.27
C GLY A 56 5.69 20.96 -3.39
N ARG A 57 5.57 20.52 -2.12
CA ARG A 57 4.58 21.05 -1.17
C ARG A 57 5.26 21.66 0.06
N PRO A 58 4.83 22.84 0.51
CA PRO A 58 5.37 23.45 1.73
C PRO A 58 4.83 22.78 3.01
N ASP A 59 3.71 22.06 2.90
CA ASP A 59 2.93 21.53 4.01
C ASP A 59 2.54 20.04 3.80
N ASN A 60 2.37 19.30 4.90
CA ASN A 60 1.89 17.93 4.86
C ASN A 60 0.40 17.83 5.26
N SER A 61 -0.48 17.86 4.25
CA SER A 61 -1.93 17.68 4.43
C SER A 61 -2.35 16.31 4.99
N TRP A 62 -1.44 15.32 5.03
CA TRP A 62 -1.70 14.00 5.61
C TRP A 62 -1.50 13.94 7.13
N THR A 63 -0.90 14.97 7.73
CA THR A 63 -0.62 15.02 9.17
C THR A 63 -1.90 14.78 9.97
N GLY A 64 -1.88 13.80 10.88
CA GLY A 64 -3.01 13.46 11.75
C GLY A 64 -4.10 12.61 11.08
N LYS A 65 -3.94 12.21 9.81
CA LYS A 65 -4.97 11.46 9.06
C LYS A 65 -4.88 9.94 9.19
N ARG A 66 -3.86 9.42 9.88
CA ARG A 66 -3.68 7.98 10.13
C ARG A 66 -4.94 7.34 10.76
N THR A 67 -5.51 7.97 11.79
CA THR A 67 -6.71 7.44 12.46
C THR A 67 -7.93 7.39 11.55
N ALA A 68 -8.16 8.44 10.75
CA ALA A 68 -9.28 8.49 9.81
C ALA A 68 -9.20 7.37 8.77
N LEU A 69 -8.00 7.11 8.24
CA LEU A 69 -7.75 6.03 7.29
C LEU A 69 -7.97 4.65 7.90
N LEU A 70 -7.48 4.40 9.13
CA LEU A 70 -7.71 3.16 9.86
C LEU A 70 -9.21 2.92 10.12
N GLN A 71 -9.92 3.94 10.56
CA GLN A 71 -11.38 3.87 10.82
C GLN A 71 -12.17 3.57 9.54
N ASN A 72 -11.68 4.00 8.38
CA ASN A 72 -12.23 3.65 7.07
C ASN A 72 -11.67 2.33 6.50
N GLY A 73 -10.94 1.55 7.31
CA GLY A 73 -10.48 0.21 6.96
C GLY A 73 -9.35 0.15 5.93
N PHE A 74 -8.59 1.24 5.76
CA PHE A 74 -7.40 1.25 4.92
C PHE A 74 -6.16 0.70 5.65
N GLY A 75 -5.33 -0.05 4.92
CA GLY A 75 -3.91 -0.20 5.25
C GLY A 75 -3.08 0.99 4.77
N PHE A 76 -1.76 0.95 5.03
CA PHE A 76 -0.85 2.02 4.65
C PHE A 76 0.38 1.53 3.91
N LEU A 77 0.82 2.34 2.95
CA LEU A 77 2.19 2.38 2.52
C LEU A 77 2.80 3.68 3.02
N VAL A 78 3.77 3.59 3.91
CA VAL A 78 4.41 4.76 4.51
C VAL A 78 5.35 5.41 3.48
N LEU A 79 5.19 6.71 3.28
CA LEU A 79 6.00 7.50 2.36
C LEU A 79 6.80 8.55 3.16
N PHE A 80 8.07 8.71 2.81
CA PHE A 80 8.95 9.71 3.41
C PHE A 80 9.89 10.28 2.35
N THR A 81 9.87 11.61 2.21
CA THR A 81 10.68 12.42 1.30
C THR A 81 10.83 11.87 -0.14
N GLY A 82 10.22 12.54 -1.12
CA GLY A 82 10.58 12.34 -2.54
C GLY A 82 11.56 13.41 -3.02
N ARG A 83 12.86 13.21 -2.78
CA ARG A 83 13.87 14.17 -3.28
C ARG A 83 13.86 14.21 -4.80
N LEU A 84 14.00 15.39 -5.36
CA LEU A 84 14.29 15.58 -6.78
C LEU A 84 15.76 15.26 -7.05
N GLU A 85 16.07 14.84 -8.29
CA GLU A 85 17.45 14.53 -8.72
C GLU A 85 18.45 15.64 -8.34
N LYS A 86 18.07 16.90 -8.58
CA LYS A 86 18.90 18.07 -8.26
C LYS A 86 19.20 18.26 -6.77
N GLU A 87 18.45 17.61 -5.89
CA GLU A 87 18.59 17.69 -4.43
C GLU A 87 19.51 16.57 -3.90
N LEU A 88 19.92 15.62 -4.74
CA LEU A 88 20.75 14.47 -4.39
C LEU A 88 22.25 14.78 -4.40
N THR A 89 22.65 15.86 -3.71
CA THR A 89 24.06 16.33 -3.69
C THR A 89 25.01 15.40 -2.93
N ASN A 90 24.50 14.64 -1.94
CA ASN A 90 25.22 13.56 -1.26
C ASN A 90 24.23 12.44 -0.88
N PRO A 91 23.89 11.53 -1.82
CA PRO A 91 22.78 10.59 -1.66
C PRO A 91 22.93 9.66 -0.44
N ALA A 92 24.14 9.22 -0.12
CA ALA A 92 24.37 8.31 1.00
C ALA A 92 24.10 8.97 2.36
N ALA A 93 24.60 10.20 2.55
CA ALA A 93 24.36 10.96 3.76
C ALA A 93 22.87 11.36 3.89
N LEU A 94 22.27 11.80 2.78
CA LEU A 94 20.85 12.16 2.73
C LEU A 94 19.95 10.96 3.04
N GLY A 95 20.20 9.81 2.41
CA GLY A 95 19.42 8.59 2.64
C GLY A 95 19.50 8.10 4.09
N SER A 96 20.68 8.21 4.72
CA SER A 96 20.84 7.84 6.14
C SER A 96 20.05 8.77 7.07
N SER A 97 20.12 10.08 6.82
CA SER A 97 19.36 11.09 7.58
C SER A 97 17.84 10.95 7.38
N ASP A 98 17.42 10.69 6.15
CA ASP A 98 16.03 10.49 5.77
C ASP A 98 15.46 9.23 6.43
N ALA A 99 16.19 8.11 6.39
CA ALA A 99 15.77 6.88 7.03
C ALA A 99 15.59 7.04 8.56
N ALA A 100 16.52 7.73 9.23
CA ALA A 100 16.42 8.01 10.66
C ALA A 100 15.17 8.86 11.00
N SER A 101 14.91 9.88 10.17
CA SER A 101 13.73 10.75 10.31
C SER A 101 12.42 9.99 10.05
N ALA A 102 12.38 9.17 8.99
CA ALA A 102 11.25 8.32 8.65
C ALA A 102 10.90 7.36 9.81
N ALA A 103 11.91 6.67 10.35
CA ALA A 103 11.73 5.79 11.50
C ALA A 103 11.19 6.53 12.73
N GLY A 104 11.64 7.77 12.96
CA GLY A 104 11.16 8.65 14.02
C GLY A 104 9.68 9.03 13.88
N LEU A 105 9.27 9.43 12.68
CA LEU A 105 7.90 9.87 12.41
C LEU A 105 6.90 8.72 12.29
N ALA A 106 7.34 7.54 11.83
CA ALA A 106 6.48 6.36 11.69
C ALA A 106 5.90 5.86 13.03
N ARG A 107 6.56 6.18 14.15
CA ARG A 107 6.12 5.81 15.51
C ARG A 107 4.96 6.66 16.04
N LYS A 108 4.63 7.76 15.35
CA LYS A 108 3.54 8.68 15.70
C LYS A 108 2.29 8.34 14.88
#